data_AF-A0AAJ3KVR9-F1
#
_entry.id   AF-A0AAJ3KVR9-F1
#
_cell.length_a   1.000
_cell.length_b   1.000
_cell.length_c   1.000
_cell.angle_alpha   90.00
_cell.angle_beta   90.00
_cell.angle_gamma   90.00
#
_symmetry.space_group_name_H-M   'P 1'
#
loop_
_entity.id
_entity.type
_entity.pdbx_description
1 polymer ?
#
loop_
_entity_poly.entity_id
_entity_poly.type
_entity_poly.pdbx_seq_one_letter_code
_entity_poly.pdbx_strand_id
1 'polypeptide(L)'
;MSLQLASTDEELKKLITRMESDALVTPAEFREIREKADIEVDSVTDESFRQGIEAFQAATDMVAERLQELALAARQAKLGVRDNKNPQANVEKERMKRSLKYAIEFQLAYIVLAYKSSLERL
;
A
#
# COMPACT_ATOMS: atom_id res chain seq x y z
N MET A 1 -14.15 4.84 2.82
CA MET A 1 -13.37 3.64 3.18
C MET A 1 -11.91 4.02 3.17
N SER A 2 -11.21 3.55 4.18
CA SER A 2 -9.76 3.62 4.35
C SER A 2 -9.37 2.23 4.79
N LEU A 3 -8.39 1.63 4.11
CA LEU A 3 -7.75 0.43 4.59
C LEU A 3 -7.09 0.74 5.94
N GLN A 4 -7.22 -0.19 6.87
CA GLN A 4 -6.47 -0.21 8.12
C GLN A 4 -5.55 -1.41 8.05
N LEU A 5 -4.26 -1.19 8.25
CA LEU A 5 -3.30 -2.28 8.34
C LEU A 5 -3.14 -2.66 9.81
N ALA A 6 -3.14 -3.96 10.10
CA ALA A 6 -2.90 -4.47 11.44
C ALA A 6 -1.93 -5.64 11.37
N SER A 7 -1.07 -5.75 12.37
CA SER A 7 -0.14 -6.88 12.53
C SER A 7 -0.31 -7.50 13.91
N THR A 8 -0.05 -8.80 14.00
CA THR A 8 0.09 -9.52 15.27
C THR A 8 1.50 -9.39 15.86
N ASP A 9 2.47 -8.98 15.05
CA ASP A 9 3.81 -8.63 15.52
C ASP A 9 3.79 -7.25 16.21
N GLU A 10 4.24 -7.19 17.47
CA GLU A 10 4.11 -5.98 18.29
C GLU A 10 5.02 -4.83 17.85
N GLU A 11 6.18 -5.12 17.24
CA GLU A 11 7.06 -4.06 16.73
C GLU A 11 6.50 -3.45 15.45
N LEU A 12 6.10 -4.29 14.50
CA LEU A 12 5.46 -3.87 13.25
C LEU A 12 4.12 -3.18 13.52
N LYS A 13 3.34 -3.66 14.49
CA LYS A 13 2.08 -3.01 14.91
C LYS A 13 2.33 -1.61 15.46
N LYS A 14 3.35 -1.41 16.29
CA LYS A 14 3.74 -0.07 16.78
C LYS A 14 4.15 0.83 15.62
N LEU A 15 4.92 0.30 14.67
CA LEU A 15 5.33 1.04 13.48
C LEU A 15 4.13 1.49 12.64
N ILE A 16 3.23 0.57 12.32
CA ILE A 16 2.00 0.84 11.58
C ILE A 16 1.14 1.86 12.32
N THR A 17 0.91 1.66 13.63
CA THR A 17 0.08 2.56 14.44
C THR A 17 0.66 3.98 14.45
N ARG A 18 1.99 4.11 14.54
CA ARG A 18 2.66 5.41 14.49
C ARG A 18 2.46 6.08 13.13
N MET A 19 2.65 5.35 12.03
CA MET A 19 2.49 5.88 10.67
C MET A 19 1.04 6.19 10.28
N GLU A 20 0.06 5.46 10.84
CA GLU A 20 -1.37 5.74 10.63
C GLU A 20 -1.91 6.83 11.57
N SER A 21 -1.19 7.16 12.65
CA SER A 21 -1.61 8.24 13.57
C SER A 21 -1.61 9.61 12.88
N ASP A 22 -0.72 9.78 11.91
CA ASP A 22 -0.76 10.88 10.95
C ASP A 22 -1.63 10.48 9.76
N ALA A 23 -2.59 11.33 9.39
CA ALA A 23 -3.59 11.02 8.34
C ALA A 23 -2.97 10.76 6.94
N LEU A 24 -1.66 10.93 6.79
CA LEU A 24 -0.89 10.73 5.57
C LEU A 24 0.49 10.16 5.92
N VAL A 25 0.83 9.01 5.31
CA VAL A 25 2.19 8.46 5.37
C VAL A 25 3.16 9.38 4.62
N THR A 26 4.20 9.84 5.30
CA THR A 26 5.25 10.69 4.74
C THR A 26 6.28 9.88 3.93
N PRO A 27 7.06 10.51 3.03
CA PRO A 27 8.15 9.82 2.33
C PRO A 27 9.23 9.26 3.27
N ALA A 28 9.43 9.88 4.43
CA ALA A 28 10.38 9.40 5.42
C ALA A 28 9.89 8.09 6.06
N GLU A 29 8.63 8.05 6.48
CA GLU A 29 8.00 6.84 7.03
C GLU A 29 7.93 5.71 6.00
N PHE A 30 7.62 6.04 4.75
CA PHE A 30 7.62 5.07 3.66
C PHE A 30 9.00 4.46 3.41
N ARG A 31 10.08 5.24 3.58
CA ARG A 31 11.45 4.73 3.52
C ARG A 31 11.81 3.90 4.75
N GLU A 32 11.40 4.32 5.94
CA GLU A 32 11.71 3.60 7.17
C GLU A 32 11.15 2.17 7.15
N ILE A 33 9.93 1.95 6.66
CA ILE A 33 9.37 0.59 6.56
C ILE A 33 10.13 -0.25 5.53
N ARG A 34 10.63 0.38 4.46
CA ARG A 34 11.41 -0.28 3.41
C ARG A 34 12.81 -0.66 3.89
N GLU A 35 13.46 0.21 4.65
CA GLU A 35 14.76 -0.05 5.30
C GLU A 35 14.64 -1.16 6.35
N LYS A 36 13.56 -1.16 7.14
CA LYS A 36 13.28 -2.26 8.06
C LYS A 36 13.07 -3.58 7.33
N ALA A 37 12.37 -3.57 6.19
CA ALA A 37 12.24 -4.77 5.37
C ALA A 37 13.60 -5.28 4.89
N ASP A 38 14.50 -4.42 4.41
CA ASP A 38 15.86 -4.81 4.02
C ASP A 38 16.61 -5.50 5.15
N ILE A 39 16.57 -4.93 6.35
CA ILE A 39 17.25 -5.50 7.54
C ILE A 39 16.74 -6.92 7.83
N GLU A 40 15.43 -7.15 7.73
CA GLU A 40 14.85 -8.48 7.94
C GLU A 40 15.28 -9.46 6.82
N VAL A 41 15.36 -9.02 5.57
CA VAL A 41 15.88 -9.85 4.46
C VAL A 41 17.34 -10.25 4.69
N ASP A 42 18.17 -9.29 5.09
CA ASP A 42 19.59 -9.50 5.38
C ASP A 42 19.83 -10.49 6.53
N SER A 43 18.85 -10.63 7.44
CA SER A 43 18.93 -11.58 8.56
C SER A 43 18.73 -13.05 8.13
N VAL A 44 18.20 -13.31 6.94
CA VAL A 44 17.92 -14.65 6.43
C VAL A 44 19.20 -15.31 5.92
N THR A 45 19.69 -16.32 6.65
CA THR A 45 20.99 -16.96 6.37
C THR A 45 20.94 -18.00 5.25
N ASP A 46 19.80 -18.68 5.07
CA ASP A 46 19.60 -19.62 3.97
C ASP A 46 19.46 -18.86 2.64
N GLU A 47 20.37 -19.14 1.71
CA GLU A 47 20.45 -18.44 0.44
C GLU A 47 19.20 -18.64 -0.44
N SER A 48 18.57 -19.82 -0.39
CA SER A 48 17.38 -20.11 -1.19
C SER A 48 16.16 -19.33 -0.70
N PHE A 49 16.02 -19.18 0.62
CA PHE A 49 14.98 -18.34 1.21
C PHE A 49 15.27 -16.85 0.99
N ARG A 50 16.53 -16.41 1.11
CA ARG A 50 16.90 -15.01 0.87
C ARG A 50 16.56 -14.58 -0.56
N GLN A 51 16.97 -15.35 -1.57
CA GLN A 51 16.65 -15.05 -2.97
C GLN A 51 15.14 -15.00 -3.23
N GLY A 52 14.37 -15.89 -2.60
CA GLY A 52 12.91 -15.88 -2.67
C GLY A 52 12.29 -14.60 -2.09
N ILE A 53 12.83 -14.13 -0.95
CA ILE A 53 12.36 -12.91 -0.29
C ILE A 53 12.77 -11.67 -1.08
N GLU A 54 13.99 -11.59 -1.60
CA GLU A 54 14.44 -10.48 -2.47
C GLU A 54 13.56 -10.35 -3.72
N ALA A 55 13.17 -11.48 -4.34
CA ALA A 55 12.25 -11.48 -5.48
C ALA A 55 10.86 -10.95 -5.09
N PHE A 56 10.36 -11.35 -3.91
CA PHE A 56 9.08 -10.85 -3.38
C PHE A 56 9.15 -9.35 -3.05
N GLN A 57 10.28 -8.90 -2.52
CA GLN A 57 10.56 -7.50 -2.20
C GLN A 57 10.55 -6.63 -3.46
N ALA A 58 11.24 -7.06 -4.53
CA ALA A 58 11.21 -6.37 -5.82
C ALA A 58 9.79 -6.28 -6.40
N ALA A 59 9.00 -7.35 -6.29
CA ALA A 59 7.59 -7.33 -6.71
C ALA A 59 6.75 -6.35 -5.88
N THR A 60 7.03 -6.25 -4.57
CA THR A 60 6.36 -5.31 -3.66
C THR A 60 6.72 -3.86 -3.99
N ASP A 61 7.98 -3.59 -4.30
CA ASP A 61 8.46 -2.27 -4.76
C ASP A 61 7.72 -1.85 -6.04
N MET A 62 7.58 -2.77 -7.01
CA MET A 62 6.79 -2.53 -8.22
C MET A 62 5.32 -2.19 -7.90
N VAL A 63 4.68 -2.90 -6.96
CA VAL A 63 3.30 -2.59 -6.55
C VAL A 63 3.21 -1.17 -5.97
N ALA A 64 4.15 -0.79 -5.12
CA ALA A 64 4.20 0.55 -4.53
C ALA A 64 4.35 1.65 -5.60
N GLU A 65 5.25 1.46 -6.56
CA GLU A 65 5.44 2.39 -7.69
C GLU A 65 4.16 2.54 -8.52
N ARG A 66 3.47 1.44 -8.85
CA ARG A 66 2.20 1.49 -9.59
C ARG A 66 1.10 2.22 -8.82
N LEU A 67 1.06 2.09 -7.49
CA LEU A 67 0.13 2.87 -6.67
C LEU A 67 0.42 4.37 -6.73
N GLN A 68 1.70 4.77 -6.74
CA GLN A 68 2.10 6.17 -6.88
C GLN A 68 1.73 6.72 -8.27
N GLU A 69 1.95 5.96 -9.34
CA GLU A 69 1.53 6.32 -10.69
C GLU A 69 0.01 6.53 -10.79
N LEU A 70 -0.79 5.62 -10.21
CA LEU A 70 -2.24 5.75 -10.15
C LEU A 70 -2.68 7.00 -9.35
N ALA A 71 -1.99 7.30 -8.25
CA ALA A 71 -2.25 8.51 -7.47
C ALA A 71 -1.95 9.79 -8.27
N LEU A 72 -0.86 9.80 -9.06
CA LEU A 72 -0.53 10.91 -9.95
C LEU A 72 -1.58 11.08 -11.06
N ALA A 73 -2.01 9.99 -11.69
CA ALA A 73 -3.07 10.02 -12.70
C ALA A 73 -4.39 10.56 -12.13
N ALA A 74 -4.77 10.13 -10.92
CA ALA A 74 -5.95 10.64 -10.22
C ALA A 74 -5.86 12.15 -9.93
N ARG A 75 -4.67 12.65 -9.56
CA ARG A 75 -4.42 14.09 -9.35
C ARG A 75 -4.52 14.87 -10.67
N GLN A 76 -3.95 14.38 -11.76
CA GLN A 76 -4.04 15.00 -13.09
C GLN A 76 -5.49 15.08 -13.59
N ALA A 77 -6.29 14.04 -13.32
CA ALA A 77 -7.72 14.01 -13.59
C ALA A 77 -8.55 14.89 -12.64
N LYS A 78 -7.91 15.58 -11.68
CA LYS A 78 -8.54 16.44 -10.67
C LYS A 78 -9.63 15.71 -9.87
N LEU A 79 -9.45 14.41 -9.63
CA LEU A 79 -10.36 13.63 -8.79
C LEU A 79 -10.29 14.17 -7.35
N GLY A 80 -11.44 14.57 -6.78
CA GLY A 80 -11.51 15.20 -5.46
C GLY A 80 -11.33 16.72 -5.44
N VAL A 81 -11.11 17.37 -6.60
CA VAL A 81 -11.16 18.84 -6.73
C VAL A 81 -12.53 19.25 -7.23
N ARG A 82 -13.26 20.00 -6.40
CA ARG A 82 -14.62 20.47 -6.71
C ARG A 82 -14.58 21.54 -7.80
N ASP A 83 -15.36 21.32 -8.85
CA ASP A 83 -15.63 22.30 -9.90
C ASP A 83 -16.92 23.06 -9.57
N ASN A 84 -16.80 24.33 -9.22
CA ASN A 84 -17.96 25.16 -8.85
C ASN A 84 -18.84 25.54 -10.07
N LYS A 85 -18.36 25.32 -11.30
CA LYS A 85 -19.06 25.68 -12.54
C LYS A 85 -19.79 24.49 -13.17
N ASN A 86 -19.45 23.26 -12.80
CA ASN A 86 -20.08 22.05 -13.33
C ASN A 86 -20.41 21.03 -12.21
N PRO A 87 -21.58 21.15 -11.57
CA PRO A 87 -22.03 20.23 -10.53
C PRO A 87 -22.12 18.77 -10.98
N GLN A 88 -22.53 18.52 -12.24
CA GLN A 88 -22.68 17.17 -12.78
C GLN A 88 -21.33 16.47 -12.91
N ALA A 89 -20.30 17.18 -13.37
CA ALA A 89 -18.94 16.65 -13.45
C ALA A 89 -18.36 16.27 -12.07
N ASN A 90 -18.78 16.94 -10.98
CA ASN A 90 -18.37 16.55 -9.63
C ASN A 90 -18.92 15.19 -9.21
N VAL A 91 -20.16 14.88 -9.60
CA VAL A 91 -20.78 13.58 -9.32
C VAL A 91 -20.01 12.46 -10.00
N GLU A 92 -19.64 12.66 -11.27
CA GLU A 92 -18.84 11.68 -12.02
C GLU A 92 -17.44 11.52 -11.45
N LYS A 93 -16.76 12.62 -11.08
CA LYS A 93 -15.44 12.57 -10.43
C LYS A 93 -15.48 11.81 -9.10
N GLU A 94 -16.50 12.03 -8.26
CA GLU A 94 -16.64 11.31 -7.00
C GLU A 94 -17.03 9.83 -7.20
N ARG A 95 -17.80 9.51 -8.26
CA ARG A 95 -18.03 8.11 -8.66
C ARG A 95 -16.71 7.45 -9.07
N MET A 96 -15.95 8.08 -9.96
CA MET A 96 -14.67 7.57 -10.45
C MET A 96 -13.67 7.37 -9.32
N LYS A 97 -13.53 8.36 -8.43
CA LYS A 97 -12.68 8.29 -7.24
C LYS A 97 -13.04 7.09 -6.34
N ARG A 98 -14.34 6.85 -6.12
CA ARG A 98 -14.80 5.70 -5.34
C ARG A 98 -14.48 4.37 -6.03
N SER A 99 -14.76 4.26 -7.33
CA SER A 99 -14.45 3.05 -8.11
C SER A 99 -12.95 2.74 -8.15
N LEU A 100 -12.10 3.75 -8.32
CA LEU A 100 -10.64 3.61 -8.29
C LEU A 100 -10.17 3.08 -6.92
N LYS A 101 -10.63 3.69 -5.82
CA LYS A 101 -10.32 3.22 -4.47
C LYS A 101 -10.73 1.77 -4.27
N TYR A 102 -11.97 1.43 -4.65
CA TYR A 102 -12.50 0.07 -4.53
C TYR A 102 -11.64 -0.96 -5.28
N ALA A 103 -11.28 -0.66 -6.53
CA ALA A 103 -10.46 -1.56 -7.34
C ALA A 103 -9.09 -1.82 -6.71
N ILE A 104 -8.44 -0.77 -6.19
CA ILE A 104 -7.14 -0.88 -5.50
C ILE A 104 -7.28 -1.70 -4.21
N GLU A 105 -8.31 -1.44 -3.40
CA GLU A 105 -8.53 -2.15 -2.14
C GLU A 105 -8.74 -3.66 -2.36
N PHE A 106 -9.43 -4.07 -3.42
CA PHE A 106 -9.58 -5.49 -3.77
C PHE A 106 -8.25 -6.15 -4.15
N GLN A 107 -7.35 -5.43 -4.84
CA GLN A 107 -6.02 -5.95 -5.18
C GLN A 107 -5.15 -6.11 -3.92
N LEU A 108 -5.20 -5.12 -3.02
CA LEU A 108 -4.48 -5.20 -1.74
C LEU A 108 -5.03 -6.32 -0.85
N ALA A 109 -6.36 -6.50 -0.80
CA ALA A 109 -6.97 -7.62 -0.11
C ALA A 109 -6.56 -8.98 -0.69
N TYR A 110 -6.44 -9.09 -2.02
CA TYR A 110 -5.94 -10.30 -2.67
C TYR A 110 -4.50 -10.64 -2.23
N ILE A 111 -3.60 -9.64 -2.15
CA ILE A 111 -2.22 -9.83 -1.68
C ILE A 111 -2.20 -10.32 -0.22
N VAL A 112 -2.99 -9.69 0.66
CA VAL A 112 -3.08 -10.11 2.08
C VAL A 112 -3.63 -11.54 2.20
N LEU A 113 -4.66 -11.90 1.43
CA LEU A 113 -5.21 -13.24 1.43
C LEU A 113 -4.24 -14.28 0.88
N ALA A 114 -3.41 -13.92 -0.12
CA ALA A 114 -2.35 -14.78 -0.61
C ALA A 114 -1.34 -15.09 0.51
N TYR A 115 -0.89 -14.06 1.25
CA TYR A 115 -0.05 -14.24 2.44
C TYR A 115 -0.67 -15.23 3.45
N LYS A 116 -1.94 -15.03 3.81
CA LYS A 116 -2.66 -15.94 4.71
C LYS A 116 -2.75 -17.37 4.19
N SER A 117 -2.96 -17.53 2.88
CA SER A 117 -3.12 -18.85 2.28
C SER A 117 -1.82 -19.64 2.18
N SER A 118 -0.68 -18.94 2.08
CA SER A 118 0.61 -19.54 1.74
C SER A 118 1.60 -19.57 2.90
N LEU A 119 1.64 -18.54 3.75
CA LEU A 119 2.65 -18.39 4.80
C LEU A 119 2.11 -18.56 6.22
N GLU A 120 0.87 -18.16 6.52
CA GLU A 120 0.29 -18.40 7.87
C GLU A 120 0.11 -19.90 8.20
N ARG A 121 0.32 -20.80 7.22
CA ARG A 121 0.24 -22.25 7.41
C ARG A 121 1.59 -22.91 7.73
N LEU A 122 2.69 -22.17 7.60
CA LEU A 122 4.03 -22.63 7.98
C LEU A 122 4.15 -22.62 9.51
#